data_AF-A0AAD4QMN8-F1
#
_entry.id   AF-A0AAD4QMN8-F1
#
_cell.length_a   1.000
_cell.length_b   1.000
_cell.length_c   1.000
_cell.angle_alpha   90.00
_cell.angle_beta   90.00
_cell.angle_gamma   90.00
#
_symmetry.space_group_name_H-M   'P 1'
#
loop_
_entity.id
_entity.type
_entity.pdbx_description
1 polymer ?
#
loop_
_entity_poly.entity_id
_entity_poly.type
_entity_poly.pdbx_seq_one_letter_code
_entity_poly.pdbx_strand_id
1 'polypeptide(L)'
;MLSHGGPSAYPPDRSQTFFSSALGYTWSNSSVDEIMTRAIRKNADNLQAAALKEGQNVAHVVVYPNYSLLDTLLKDMYGNNVNRLGKLKRTIDHKNIMGLAGGFKCGSMSENPTSWLLCDKDIGHYISKL
;
A
#
# COMPACT_ATOMS: atom_id res chain seq x y z
N MET A 1 -15.95 16.55 0.41
CA MET A 1 -15.56 16.26 -0.99
C MET A 1 -15.83 14.82 -1.41
N LEU A 2 -16.09 13.87 -0.48
CA LEU A 2 -16.42 12.46 -0.79
C LEU A 2 -17.91 12.09 -0.65
N SER A 3 -18.80 13.09 -0.61
CA SER A 3 -20.24 12.93 -0.37
C SER A 3 -21.04 12.35 -1.55
N HIS A 4 -20.40 12.15 -2.70
CA HIS A 4 -21.01 11.60 -3.90
C HIS A 4 -20.37 10.24 -4.25
N GLY A 5 -21.20 9.29 -4.71
CA GLY A 5 -20.80 7.92 -5.02
C GLY A 5 -20.98 6.94 -3.85
N GLY A 6 -21.23 5.68 -4.17
CA GLY A 6 -21.39 4.61 -3.18
C GLY A 6 -20.06 4.07 -2.62
N PRO A 7 -20.12 3.07 -1.72
CA PRO A 7 -18.93 2.38 -1.23
C PRO A 7 -18.06 1.83 -2.38
N SER A 8 -16.76 2.08 -2.30
CA SER A 8 -15.76 1.68 -3.30
C SER A 8 -14.55 1.03 -2.62
N ALA A 9 -13.63 0.45 -3.39
CA ALA A 9 -12.41 -0.15 -2.84
C ALA A 9 -11.54 0.90 -2.12
N TYR A 10 -11.34 2.04 -2.77
CA TYR A 10 -10.71 3.24 -2.22
C TYR A 10 -11.64 4.45 -2.38
N PRO A 11 -11.64 5.42 -1.44
CA PRO A 11 -11.08 5.27 -0.11
C PRO A 11 -11.96 4.32 0.73
N PRO A 12 -11.38 3.59 1.69
CA PRO A 12 -12.14 2.67 2.53
C PRO A 12 -12.99 3.38 3.58
N ASP A 13 -12.64 4.63 3.91
CA ASP A 13 -13.47 5.54 4.68
C ASP A 13 -13.67 6.84 3.89
N ARG A 14 -14.90 7.36 3.91
CA ARG A 14 -15.32 8.60 3.23
C ARG A 14 -15.67 9.72 4.20
N SER A 15 -15.53 9.49 5.51
CA SER A 15 -15.80 10.47 6.57
C SER A 15 -14.89 11.69 6.48
N GLN A 16 -13.65 11.49 6.04
CA GLN A 16 -12.63 12.53 5.89
C GLN A 16 -12.08 12.55 4.47
N THR A 17 -11.92 13.74 3.91
CA THR A 17 -11.26 13.93 2.61
C THR A 17 -9.78 14.23 2.85
N PHE A 18 -8.90 13.51 2.17
CA PHE A 18 -7.47 13.79 2.13
C PHE A 18 -7.06 14.19 0.71
N PHE A 19 -6.14 15.14 0.59
CA PHE A 19 -5.50 15.47 -0.67
C PHE A 19 -4.24 14.61 -0.81
N SER A 20 -4.14 13.88 -1.92
CA SER A 20 -2.98 13.02 -2.18
C SER A 20 -1.76 13.87 -2.45
N SER A 21 -0.71 13.68 -1.65
CA SER A 21 0.63 14.20 -1.93
C SER A 21 1.47 13.11 -2.59
N ALA A 22 2.11 13.41 -3.71
CA ALA A 22 3.00 12.48 -4.39
C ALA A 22 4.46 12.85 -4.09
N LEU A 23 5.22 11.90 -3.54
CA LEU A 23 6.67 12.01 -3.40
C LEU A 23 7.32 11.18 -4.50
N GLY A 24 8.27 11.78 -5.20
CA GLY A 24 8.99 11.14 -6.30
C GLY A 24 10.49 11.33 -6.13
N TYR A 25 11.23 10.22 -6.16
CA TYR A 25 12.69 10.22 -6.17
C TYR A 25 13.11 9.55 -7.47
N THR A 26 14.10 10.14 -8.16
CA THR A 26 14.63 9.61 -9.40
C THR A 26 16.13 9.54 -9.32
N TRP A 27 16.71 8.44 -9.77
CA TRP A 27 18.15 8.21 -9.80
C TRP A 27 18.51 7.26 -10.93
N SER A 28 19.77 7.30 -11.37
CA SER A 28 20.22 6.51 -12.53
C SER A 28 21.08 5.30 -12.17
N ASN A 29 21.68 5.29 -10.97
CA ASN A 29 22.58 4.22 -10.54
C ASN A 29 21.81 3.19 -9.71
N SER A 30 21.67 1.96 -10.18
CA SER A 30 20.96 0.90 -9.45
C SER A 30 21.61 0.52 -8.13
N SER A 31 22.91 0.82 -7.94
CA SER A 31 23.59 0.53 -6.67
C SER A 31 23.05 1.35 -5.48
N VAL A 32 22.19 2.36 -5.73
CA VAL A 32 21.57 3.18 -4.68
C VAL A 32 20.07 2.91 -4.53
N ASP A 33 19.51 1.90 -5.19
CA ASP A 33 18.07 1.59 -5.16
C ASP A 33 17.53 1.49 -3.73
N GLU A 34 18.22 0.73 -2.88
CA GLU A 34 17.79 0.58 -1.48
C GLU A 34 17.92 1.88 -0.68
N ILE A 35 18.98 2.66 -0.94
CA ILE A 35 19.22 3.93 -0.26
C ILE A 35 18.08 4.89 -0.59
N MET A 36 17.74 5.00 -1.86
CA MET A 36 16.68 5.89 -2.32
C MET A 36 15.29 5.43 -1.86
N THR A 37 15.04 4.12 -1.88
CA THR A 37 13.81 3.53 -1.34
C THR A 37 13.64 3.78 0.15
N ARG A 38 14.71 3.67 0.95
CA ARG A 38 14.68 4.03 2.37
C ARG A 38 14.52 5.53 2.59
N ALA A 39 15.15 6.35 1.77
CA ALA A 39 15.08 7.81 1.86
C ALA A 39 13.67 8.33 1.62
N ILE A 40 12.96 7.81 0.60
CA ILE A 40 11.58 8.23 0.33
C ILE A 40 10.61 7.81 1.45
N ARG A 41 10.76 6.60 2.03
CA ARG A 41 9.98 6.19 3.21
C ARG A 41 10.20 7.12 4.39
N LYS A 42 11.46 7.35 4.74
CA LYS A 42 11.83 8.25 5.84
C LYS A 42 11.29 9.68 5.61
N ASN A 43 11.29 10.16 4.37
CA ASN A 43 10.73 11.47 4.05
C ASN A 43 9.20 11.49 4.25
N ALA A 44 8.49 10.46 3.80
CA ALA A 44 7.04 10.33 4.03
C ALA A 44 6.71 10.33 5.53
N ASP A 45 7.45 9.55 6.34
CA ASP A 45 7.26 9.48 7.80
C ASP A 45 7.50 10.84 8.47
N ASN A 46 8.56 11.54 8.07
CA ASN A 46 8.88 12.86 8.61
C ASN A 46 7.81 13.90 8.27
N LEU A 47 7.28 13.88 7.04
CA LEU A 47 6.21 14.79 6.61
C LEU A 47 4.92 14.53 7.38
N GLN A 48 4.56 13.26 7.59
CA GLN A 48 3.41 12.89 8.41
C GLN A 48 3.61 13.36 9.86
N ALA A 49 4.78 13.13 10.45
CA ALA A 49 5.10 13.57 11.81
C ALA A 49 5.05 15.10 11.96
N ALA A 50 5.53 15.84 10.96
CA ALA A 50 5.44 17.30 10.93
C ALA A 50 3.98 17.78 10.87
N ALA A 51 3.16 17.20 9.98
CA ALA A 51 1.74 17.53 9.86
C ALA A 51 0.96 17.24 11.16
N LEU A 52 1.25 16.11 11.84
CA LEU A 52 0.68 15.81 13.15
C LEU A 52 1.10 16.85 14.21
N LYS A 53 2.37 17.26 14.22
CA LYS A 53 2.88 18.30 15.13
C LYS A 53 2.22 19.66 14.90
N GLU A 54 1.86 19.96 13.65
CA GLU A 54 1.11 21.17 13.28
C GLU A 54 -0.39 21.07 13.58
N GLY A 55 -0.86 19.96 14.14
CA GLY A 55 -2.26 19.75 14.52
C GLY A 55 -3.16 19.26 13.38
N GLN A 56 -2.59 18.80 12.25
CA GLN A 56 -3.37 18.20 11.18
C GLN A 56 -3.83 16.79 11.57
N ASN A 57 -5.08 16.45 11.28
CA ASN A 57 -5.62 15.11 11.51
C ASN A 57 -5.21 14.15 10.39
N VAL A 58 -3.97 13.65 10.43
CA VAL A 58 -3.39 12.74 9.42
C VAL A 58 -2.86 11.42 9.99
N ALA A 59 -3.27 11.05 11.21
CA ALA A 59 -2.77 9.84 11.88
C ALA A 59 -3.26 8.53 11.22
N HIS A 60 -4.41 8.59 10.54
CA HIS A 60 -5.09 7.42 9.96
C HIS A 60 -5.32 7.58 8.45
N VAL A 61 -4.40 8.27 7.77
CA VAL A 61 -4.49 8.45 6.31
C VAL A 61 -4.17 7.14 5.62
N VAL A 62 -5.03 6.75 4.69
CA VAL A 62 -4.75 5.63 3.80
C VAL A 62 -3.87 6.07 2.63
N VAL A 63 -2.97 5.20 2.20
CA VAL A 63 -2.08 5.44 1.07
C VAL A 63 -2.86 5.26 -0.24
N TYR A 64 -2.70 6.20 -1.17
CA TYR A 64 -3.33 6.07 -2.49
C TYR A 64 -2.61 5.00 -3.34
N PRO A 65 -3.30 3.94 -3.81
CA PRO A 65 -2.64 2.78 -4.43
C PRO A 65 -1.82 3.07 -5.69
N ASN A 66 -2.14 4.15 -6.43
CA ASN A 66 -1.40 4.47 -7.66
C ASN A 66 -0.02 5.09 -7.40
N TYR A 67 0.24 5.57 -6.18
CA TYR A 67 1.51 6.18 -5.77
C TYR A 67 2.16 5.49 -4.57
N SER A 68 1.64 4.33 -4.17
CA SER A 68 2.19 3.55 -3.06
C SER A 68 3.53 2.91 -3.43
N LEU A 69 4.43 2.80 -2.45
CA LEU A 69 5.68 2.04 -2.60
C LEU A 69 5.38 0.54 -2.73
N LEU A 70 6.27 -0.19 -3.40
CA LEU A 70 6.08 -1.61 -3.78
C LEU A 70 5.72 -2.55 -2.62
N ASP A 71 6.14 -2.23 -1.40
CA ASP A 71 5.92 -3.01 -0.17
C ASP A 71 4.85 -2.41 0.76
N THR A 72 4.09 -1.41 0.29
CA THR A 72 2.98 -0.84 1.06
C THR A 72 1.96 -1.93 1.38
N LEU A 73 1.58 -2.06 2.65
CA LEU A 73 0.63 -3.07 3.05
C LEU A 73 -0.77 -2.77 2.48
N LEU A 74 -1.48 -3.81 2.08
CA LEU A 74 -2.84 -3.67 1.54
C LEU A 74 -3.81 -3.00 2.52
N LYS A 75 -3.62 -3.21 3.83
CA LYS A 75 -4.43 -2.55 4.87
C LYS A 75 -4.20 -1.04 4.92
N ASP A 76 -3.00 -0.58 4.60
CA ASP A 76 -2.66 0.86 4.61
C ASP A 76 -3.30 1.56 3.41
N MET A 77 -3.63 0.82 2.34
CA MET A 77 -4.31 1.34 1.16
C MET A 77 -5.84 1.19 1.21
N TYR A 78 -6.31 -0.01 1.59
CA TYR A 78 -7.72 -0.40 1.47
C TYR A 78 -8.40 -0.63 2.82
N GLY A 79 -7.71 -0.46 3.96
CA GLY A 79 -8.28 -0.59 5.30
C GLY A 79 -9.10 -1.88 5.47
N ASN A 80 -10.31 -1.73 5.99
CA ASN A 80 -11.23 -2.85 6.21
C ASN A 80 -11.75 -3.52 4.92
N ASN A 81 -11.56 -2.89 3.75
CA ASN A 81 -11.99 -3.47 2.47
C ASN A 81 -11.11 -4.64 2.02
N VAL A 82 -9.90 -4.82 2.58
CA VAL A 82 -8.97 -5.91 2.21
C VAL A 82 -9.64 -7.29 2.27
N ASN A 83 -10.46 -7.54 3.30
CA ASN A 83 -11.19 -8.81 3.44
C ASN A 83 -12.16 -9.07 2.30
N ARG A 84 -12.90 -8.05 1.87
CA ARG A 84 -13.85 -8.14 0.76
C ARG A 84 -13.12 -8.31 -0.57
N LEU A 85 -12.04 -7.56 -0.78
CA LEU A 85 -11.20 -7.66 -1.99
C LEU A 85 -10.54 -9.04 -2.10
N GLY A 86 -10.05 -9.60 -0.99
CA GLY A 86 -9.50 -10.96 -0.96
C GLY A 86 -10.55 -12.02 -1.31
N LYS A 87 -11.78 -11.90 -0.82
CA LYS A 87 -12.89 -12.78 -1.23
C LYS A 87 -13.17 -12.68 -2.73
N LEU A 88 -13.22 -11.45 -3.26
CA LEU A 88 -13.47 -11.20 -4.68
C LEU A 88 -12.38 -11.81 -5.56
N LYS A 89 -11.09 -11.63 -5.19
CA LYS A 89 -9.97 -12.27 -5.90
C LYS A 89 -10.13 -13.78 -5.93
N ARG A 90 -10.50 -14.42 -4.82
CA ARG A 90 -10.70 -15.88 -4.80
C ARG A 90 -11.86 -16.35 -5.67
N THR A 91 -12.90 -15.53 -5.84
CA THR A 91 -14.03 -15.88 -6.71
C THR A 91 -13.72 -15.66 -8.19
N ILE A 92 -13.09 -14.53 -8.53
CA ILE A 92 -12.88 -14.12 -9.92
C ILE A 92 -11.56 -14.66 -10.48
N ASP A 93 -10.50 -14.60 -9.70
CA ASP A 93 -9.12 -14.97 -10.07
C ASP A 93 -8.65 -16.19 -9.24
N HIS A 94 -9.47 -17.23 -9.21
CA HIS A 94 -9.22 -18.44 -8.39
C HIS A 94 -7.95 -19.20 -8.78
N LYS A 95 -7.49 -19.06 -10.04
CA LYS A 95 -6.22 -19.63 -10.52
C LYS A 95 -5.04 -18.67 -10.39
N ASN A 96 -5.25 -17.49 -9.80
CA ASN A 96 -4.24 -16.45 -9.63
C ASN A 96 -3.54 -16.07 -10.94
N ILE A 97 -4.26 -16.07 -12.08
CA ILE A 97 -3.72 -15.71 -13.38
C ILE A 97 -3.25 -14.26 -13.36
N MET A 98 -4.00 -13.38 -12.69
CA MET A 98 -3.63 -11.97 -12.53
C MET A 98 -2.51 -11.76 -11.52
N GLY A 99 -2.11 -12.79 -10.74
CA GLY A 99 -0.98 -12.71 -9.82
C GLY A 99 0.39 -12.53 -10.49
N LEU A 100 0.45 -12.74 -11.81
CA LEU A 100 1.64 -12.55 -12.64
C LEU A 100 1.73 -11.14 -13.26
N ALA A 101 0.64 -10.36 -13.22
CA ALA A 101 0.54 -9.05 -13.87
C ALA A 101 1.15 -7.88 -13.06
N GLY A 102 2.01 -8.17 -12.08
CA GLY A 102 2.47 -7.19 -11.09
C GLY A 102 1.38 -6.79 -10.09
N GLY A 103 1.67 -5.80 -9.24
CA GLY A 103 0.73 -5.29 -8.24
C GLY A 103 0.72 -6.05 -6.90
N PHE A 104 -0.12 -5.57 -5.98
CA PHE A 104 -0.19 -6.08 -4.61
C PHE A 104 -0.90 -7.42 -4.52
N LYS A 105 -0.27 -8.38 -3.84
CA LYS A 105 -0.75 -9.76 -3.74
C LYS A 105 -1.59 -9.95 -2.48
N CYS A 106 -2.88 -10.24 -2.67
CA CYS A 106 -3.72 -10.86 -1.63
C CYS A 106 -3.52 -12.38 -1.73
N GLY A 107 -3.02 -13.04 -0.67
CA GLY A 107 -2.56 -14.43 -0.69
C GLY A 107 -3.50 -15.45 -1.35
N SER A 108 -2.92 -16.49 -1.97
CA SER A 108 -3.62 -17.67 -2.52
C SER A 108 -3.35 -18.91 -1.64
N MET A 109 -4.31 -19.84 -1.58
CA MET A 109 -4.22 -21.05 -0.73
C MET A 109 -3.19 -22.09 -1.20
N SER A 110 -2.57 -21.93 -2.38
CA SER A 110 -1.67 -22.93 -2.97
C SER A 110 -0.17 -22.60 -2.82
N GLU A 111 0.18 -21.43 -2.31
CA GLU A 111 1.58 -21.02 -2.16
C GLU A 111 1.86 -20.69 -0.71
N ASN A 112 2.62 -21.57 -0.06
CA ASN A 112 3.39 -21.42 1.18
C ASN A 112 2.81 -20.43 2.24
N PRO A 113 2.53 -20.84 3.49
CA PRO A 113 1.97 -19.98 4.55
C PRO A 113 2.73 -18.67 4.88
N THR A 114 3.84 -18.39 4.22
CA THR A 114 4.52 -17.09 4.22
C THR A 114 3.96 -16.07 3.21
N SER A 115 3.13 -16.44 2.22
CA SER A 115 2.51 -15.48 1.28
C SER A 115 1.44 -14.58 1.95
N TRP A 116 0.94 -14.98 3.11
CA TRP A 116 0.10 -14.16 4.00
C TRP A 116 0.84 -12.94 4.57
N LEU A 117 2.18 -12.93 4.54
CA LEU A 117 2.98 -11.88 5.18
C LEU A 117 2.81 -10.51 4.52
N LEU A 118 2.47 -10.43 3.22
CA LEU A 118 2.19 -9.16 2.54
C LEU A 118 0.83 -8.54 2.92
N CYS A 119 -0.06 -9.31 3.54
CA CYS A 119 -1.32 -8.79 4.08
C CYS A 119 -1.23 -8.44 5.57
N ASP A 120 -0.24 -8.97 6.31
CA ASP A 120 -0.33 -8.97 7.78
C ASP A 120 0.99 -8.81 8.58
N LYS A 121 2.19 -8.67 7.96
CA LYS A 121 3.42 -8.44 8.75
C LYS A 121 4.42 -7.45 8.14
N ASP A 122 4.97 -6.61 9.03
CA ASP A 122 6.20 -5.85 8.87
C ASP A 122 7.35 -6.75 8.38
N ILE A 123 7.82 -6.59 7.13
CA ILE A 123 9.03 -7.29 6.66
C ILE A 123 9.89 -6.35 5.81
N GLY A 124 10.85 -5.71 6.47
CA GLY A 124 12.01 -5.07 5.85
C GLY A 124 13.09 -6.07 5.38
N HIS A 125 12.73 -7.13 4.65
CA HIS A 125 13.69 -8.18 4.32
C HIS A 125 13.47 -8.95 3.01
N TYR A 126 13.08 -8.27 1.93
CA TYR A 126 13.09 -8.85 0.59
C TYR A 126 13.64 -7.87 -0.47
N ILE A 127 14.89 -7.45 -0.29
CA ILE A 127 15.76 -6.99 -1.39
C ILE A 127 17.14 -7.65 -1.21
N SER A 128 17.22 -8.98 -1.33
CA SER A 128 18.53 -9.67 -1.35
C SER A 128 18.59 -10.85 -2.33
N LYS A 129 17.63 -10.96 -3.25
CA LYS A 129 17.63 -11.99 -4.31
C LYS A 129 17.07 -11.47 -5.62
N LEU A 130 17.65 -10.38 -6.10
CA LEU A 130 17.86 -10.11 -7.52
C LEU A 130 19.31 -9.68 -7.70
#